data_AF-A0A1E3VT51-F1
#
_entry.id   AF-A0A1E3VT51-F1
#
_cell.length_a   1.000
_cell.length_b   1.000
_cell.length_c   1.000
_cell.angle_alpha   90.00
_cell.angle_beta   90.00
_cell.angle_gamma   90.00
#
_symmetry.space_group_name_H-M   'P 1'
#
loop_
_entity.id
_entity.type
_entity.pdbx_description
1 polymer ?
#
loop_
_entity_poly.entity_id
_entity_poly.type
_entity_poly.pdbx_seq_one_letter_code
_entity_poly.pdbx_strand_id
1 'polypeptide(L)' 'MDMNEIHDYARRFIGTHGDKAEVEAAQKVAECEKLGEKHHAEDWRRIQAAIKEMRGPHAS' A
#
# COMPACT_ATOMS: atom_id res chain seq x y z
N MET A 1 0.77 11.68 0.33
CA MET A 1 -0.08 11.63 1.55
C MET A 1 0.75 11.66 2.82
N ASP A 2 0.16 12.09 3.93
CA ASP A 2 0.74 11.99 5.27
C ASP A 2 0.70 10.54 5.80
N MET A 3 1.59 10.20 6.74
CA MET A 3 1.72 8.84 7.26
C MET A 3 0.43 8.30 7.89
N ASN A 4 -0.34 9.17 8.56
CA ASN A 4 -1.63 8.81 9.16
C ASN A 4 -2.70 8.50 8.10
N GLU A 5 -2.73 9.26 7.01
CA GLU A 5 -3.63 9.00 5.88
C GLU A 5 -3.26 7.71 5.16
N ILE A 6 -1.96 7.45 4.98
CA ILE A 6 -1.46 6.20 4.41
C ILE A 6 -1.92 5.00 5.25
N HIS A 7 -1.81 5.07 6.58
CA HIS A 7 -2.26 4.00 7.47
C HIS A 7 -3.77 3.81 7.45
N ASP A 8 -4.56 4.89 7.48
CA ASP A 8 -6.02 4.79 7.39
C ASP A 8 -6.46 4.18 6.04
N TYR A 9 -5.85 4.65 4.96
CA TYR A 9 -6.09 4.13 3.62
C TYR A 9 -5.72 2.65 3.51
N ALA A 10 -4.51 2.26 3.95
CA ALA A 10 -4.06 0.89 3.97
C ALA A 10 -4.99 -0.02 4.78
N ARG A 11 -5.44 0.43 5.95
CA ARG A 11 -6.40 -0.32 6.80
C ARG A 11 -7.73 -0.54 6.09
N ARG A 12 -8.29 0.50 5.47
CA ARG A 12 -9.54 0.41 4.69
C ARG A 12 -9.36 -0.47 3.45
N PHE A 13 -8.20 -0.39 2.81
CA PHE A 13 -7.85 -1.17 1.63
C PHE A 13 -7.74 -2.65 1.97
N ILE A 14 -7.08 -3.02 3.07
CA ILE A 14 -7.08 -4.39 3.61
C ILE A 14 -8.49 -4.83 3.96
N GLY A 15 -9.29 -4.00 4.61
CA GLY A 15 -10.68 -4.35 4.95
C GLY A 15 -11.55 -4.63 3.72
N THR A 16 -11.25 -4.01 2.57
CA THR A 16 -12.00 -4.15 1.33
C THR A 16 -11.49 -5.29 0.45
N HIS A 17 -10.17 -5.42 0.29
CA HIS A 17 -9.52 -6.39 -0.61
C HIS A 17 -9.00 -7.64 0.10
N GLY A 18 -8.92 -7.61 1.44
CA GLY A 18 -8.43 -8.72 2.26
C GLY A 18 -6.98 -9.08 1.97
N ASP A 19 -6.77 -10.35 1.67
CA ASP A 19 -5.45 -10.92 1.36
C ASP A 19 -4.85 -10.37 0.05
N LYS A 20 -5.70 -9.94 -0.88
CA LYS A 20 -5.27 -9.41 -2.19
C LYS A 20 -4.75 -7.97 -2.11
N ALA A 21 -4.97 -7.28 -0.99
CA ALA A 21 -4.60 -5.87 -0.82
C ALA A 21 -3.10 -5.60 -1.08
N GLU A 22 -2.22 -6.48 -0.60
CA GLU A 22 -0.77 -6.34 -0.81
C GLU A 22 -0.40 -6.49 -2.30
N VAL A 23 -0.99 -7.49 -2.97
CA VAL A 23 -0.73 -7.79 -4.38
C VAL A 23 -1.25 -6.68 -5.28
N GLU A 24 -2.42 -6.11 -4.97
CA GLU A 24 -2.98 -4.96 -5.69
C GLU A 24 -2.11 -3.71 -5.50
N ALA A 25 -1.68 -3.41 -4.27
CA ALA A 25 -0.79 -2.27 -4.01
C ALA A 25 0.56 -2.43 -4.75
N ALA A 26 1.13 -3.63 -4.77
CA ALA A 26 2.36 -3.92 -5.51
C ALA A 26 2.19 -3.78 -7.03
N GLN A 27 1.07 -4.22 -7.58
CA GLN A 27 0.75 -4.00 -8.99
C GLN A 27 0.64 -2.51 -9.31
N LYS A 28 0.00 -1.71 -8.45
CA LYS A 28 -0.11 -0.26 -8.65
C LYS A 28 1.24 0.46 -8.62
N VAL A 29 2.17 0.04 -7.76
CA VAL A 29 3.56 0.56 -7.78
C VAL A 29 4.19 0.31 -9.15
N ALA A 30 4.18 -0.95 -9.61
CA ALA A 30 4.80 -1.32 -10.89
C ALA A 30 4.13 -0.63 -12.09
N GLU A 31 2.82 -0.43 -12.05
CA GLU A 31 2.06 0.30 -13.06
C GLU A 31 2.44 1.79 -13.07
N CYS A 32 2.53 2.44 -11.91
CA CYS A 32 2.97 3.83 -11.82
C CYS A 32 4.43 4.02 -12.27
N GLU A 33 5.31 3.08 -11.95
CA GLU A 33 6.71 3.09 -12.42
C GLU A 33 6.78 2.95 -13.95
N LYS A 34 5.91 2.11 -14.56
CA LYS A 34 5.80 1.99 -16.02
C LYS A 34 5.24 3.24 -16.69
N LEU A 35 4.27 3.89 -16.05
CA LEU A 35 3.65 5.13 -16.53
C LEU A 35 4.55 6.37 -16.32
N GLY A 36 5.64 6.23 -15.54
CA GLY A 36 6.52 7.34 -15.18
C GLY A 36 5.98 8.24 -14.08
N GLU A 37 4.90 7.81 -13.42
CA GLU A 37 4.23 8.54 -12.34
C GLU A 37 4.95 8.32 -11.00
N LYS A 38 6.13 8.93 -10.87
CA LYS A 38 7.00 8.75 -9.69
C LYS A 38 6.29 9.10 -8.37
N HIS A 39 5.50 10.18 -8.36
CA HIS A 39 4.78 10.62 -7.16
C HIS A 39 3.77 9.56 -6.70
N HIS A 40 2.95 9.05 -7.62
CA HIS A 40 2.02 7.97 -7.32
C HIS A 40 2.75 6.67 -6.94
N ALA A 41 3.86 6.32 -7.60
CA ALA A 41 4.65 5.15 -7.22
C ALA A 41 5.18 5.25 -5.78
N GLU A 42 5.58 6.45 -5.34
CA GLU A 42 5.99 6.69 -3.95
C GLU A 42 4.82 6.55 -2.97
N ASP A 43 3.66 7.13 -3.25
CA ASP A 43 2.47 6.97 -2.40
C ASP A 43 2.05 5.49 -2.32
N TRP A 44 2.01 4.78 -3.44
CA TRP A 44 1.71 3.34 -3.48
C TRP A 44 2.75 2.51 -2.74
N ARG A 45 4.04 2.85 -2.79
CA ARG A 45 5.07 2.19 -1.96
C ARG A 45 4.80 2.39 -0.47
N ARG A 46 4.45 3.60 -0.05
CA ARG A 46 4.11 3.90 1.35
C ARG A 46 2.88 3.10 1.80
N ILE A 47 1.83 3.05 0.97
CA ILE A 47 0.62 2.25 1.21
C ILE A 47 0.97 0.76 1.29
N GLN A 48 1.72 0.22 0.34
CA GLN A 48 2.13 -1.18 0.34
C GLN A 48 2.95 -1.54 1.58
N ALA A 49 3.87 -0.66 2.00
CA ALA A 49 4.66 -0.85 3.22
C ALA A 49 3.77 -0.89 4.47
N ALA A 50 2.83 0.06 4.60
CA ALA A 50 1.87 0.08 5.69
C ALA A 50 0.95 -1.14 5.68
N ILE A 51 0.50 -1.59 4.50
CA ILE A 51 -0.28 -2.82 4.35
C ILE A 51 0.52 -4.02 4.85
N LYS A 52 1.77 -4.15 4.41
CA LYS A 52 2.66 -5.25 4.80
C LYS A 52 3.00 -5.21 6.28
N GLU A 53 3.13 -4.04 6.89
CA GLU A 53 3.31 -3.87 8.33
C GLU A 53 2.06 -4.31 9.11
N MET A 54 0.87 -3.95 8.64
CA MET A 54 -0.41 -4.35 9.24
C MET A 54 -0.77 -5.83 9.02
N ARG A 55 -0.28 -6.44 7.93
CA ARG A 55 -0.51 -7.87 7.61
C ARG A 55 0.61 -8.79 8.09
N GLY A 56 1.81 -8.25 8.32
CA GLY A 56 2.95 -8.97 8.85
C GLY A 56 2.63 -9.54 10.23
N PRO A 57 3.35 -10.60 10.68
CA PRO A 57 3.12 -11.15 11.99
C PRO A 57 3.36 -10.02 12.98
N HIS A 58 2.31 -9.69 13.75
CA HIS A 58 2.36 -8.84 14.93
C HIS A 58 3.31 -9.53 15.93
N ALA A 59 4.61 -9.49 15.66
CA ALA A 59 5.65 -9.88 16.57
C ALA A 59 5.91 -8.64 17.43
N SER A 60 5.47 -8.76 18.68
CA SER A 60 5.59 -7.81 19.78
C SER A 60 6.91 -7.06 19.86
#